data_AF-A0A2M7U448-F1
#
_entry.id   AF-A0A2M7U448-F1
#
_cell.length_a   1.000
_cell.length_b   1.000
_cell.length_c   1.000
_cell.angle_alpha   90.00
_cell.angle_beta   90.00
_cell.angle_gamma   90.00
#
_symmetry.space_group_name_H-M   'P 1'
#
loop_
_entity.id
_entity.type
_entity.pdbx_description
1 polymer ?
#
loop_
_entity_poly.entity_id
_entity_poly.type
_entity_poly.pdbx_seq_one_letter_code
_entity_poly.pdbx_strand_id
1 'polypeptide(L)'
;MKNLILFGLFSLTTAFAQDFWVPTAGPGSGPLYAIVCMPNNDIFASGGYVDKSTDGGDSWVRVDSTGDLWDLVQNSQGQLIAGANGEGVRISSDGCATWTQTSL
;
A
#
# COMPACT_ATOMS: atom_id res chain seq x y z
N MET A 1 -37.30 -35.74 -20.06
CA MET A 1 -36.08 -34.96 -19.77
C MET A 1 -36.12 -34.64 -18.27
N LYS A 2 -35.22 -35.24 -17.48
CA LYS A 2 -35.16 -35.01 -16.02
C LYS A 2 -34.26 -33.80 -15.78
N ASN A 3 -34.82 -32.73 -15.23
CA ASN A 3 -34.06 -31.53 -14.85
C ASN A 3 -33.27 -31.85 -13.57
N LEU A 4 -31.94 -31.81 -13.66
CA LEU A 4 -31.06 -31.90 -12.50
C LEU A 4 -30.84 -30.47 -11.98
N ILE A 5 -31.45 -30.13 -10.85
CA ILE A 5 -31.21 -28.85 -10.17
C ILE A 5 -30.01 -29.04 -9.25
N LEU A 6 -28.91 -28.34 -9.54
CA LEU A 6 -27.72 -28.29 -8.70
C LEU A 6 -27.92 -27.19 -7.64
N PHE A 7 -28.13 -27.58 -6.38
CA PHE A 7 -28.05 -26.64 -5.26
C PHE A 7 -26.57 -26.40 -4.95
N GLY A 8 -26.05 -25.24 -5.37
CA GLY A 8 -24.76 -24.75 -4.92
C GLY A 8 -24.81 -24.50 -3.41
N LEU A 9 -23.94 -25.16 -2.65
CA LEU A 9 -23.72 -24.87 -1.24
C LEU A 9 -22.98 -23.52 -1.16
N PHE A 10 -23.70 -22.43 -0.96
CA PHE A 10 -23.09 -21.19 -0.50
C PHE A 10 -22.89 -21.33 1.01
N SER A 11 -21.64 -21.56 1.44
CA SER A 11 -21.29 -21.53 2.85
C SER A 11 -21.43 -20.09 3.34
N LEU A 12 -22.57 -19.77 3.95
CA LEU A 12 -22.76 -18.54 4.72
C LEU A 12 -22.01 -18.70 6.05
N THR A 13 -20.69 -18.61 6.00
CA THR A 13 -19.92 -18.37 7.22
C THR A 13 -20.11 -16.91 7.57
N THR A 14 -20.90 -16.62 8.61
CA THR A 14 -20.69 -15.42 9.41
C THR A 14 -19.24 -15.46 9.88
N ALA A 15 -18.38 -14.67 9.22
CA ALA A 15 -17.03 -14.45 9.68
C ALA A 15 -17.14 -13.59 10.95
N PHE A 16 -16.86 -14.17 12.10
CA PHE A 16 -16.55 -13.38 13.28
C PHE A 16 -15.26 -12.63 13.00
N ALA A 17 -15.17 -11.36 13.45
CA ALA A 17 -13.88 -10.70 13.49
C ALA A 17 -12.92 -11.55 14.32
N GLN A 18 -11.81 -11.96 13.73
CA GLN A 18 -10.76 -12.67 14.45
C GLN A 18 -10.10 -11.75 15.49
N ASP A 19 -9.65 -12.31 16.62
CA ASP A 19 -8.93 -11.62 17.69
C ASP A 19 -7.41 -11.84 17.65
N PHE A 20 -6.91 -12.39 16.53
CA PHE A 20 -5.50 -12.65 16.28
C PHE A 20 -5.01 -12.01 14.97
N TRP A 21 -3.71 -11.73 14.91
CA TRP A 21 -3.05 -11.20 13.72
C TRP A 21 -2.57 -12.34 12.82
N VAL A 22 -2.82 -12.22 11.51
CA VAL A 22 -2.28 -13.11 10.48
C VAL A 22 -1.27 -12.31 9.65
N PRO A 23 -0.05 -12.82 9.44
CA PRO A 23 0.92 -12.16 8.57
C PRO A 23 0.43 -12.18 7.12
N THR A 24 0.56 -11.06 6.41
CA THR A 24 0.40 -11.02 4.95
C THR A 24 1.74 -11.29 4.27
N ALA A 25 1.73 -11.46 2.94
CA ALA A 25 2.99 -11.52 2.18
C ALA A 25 3.83 -10.24 2.32
N GLY A 26 3.16 -9.11 2.61
CA GLY A 26 3.76 -7.79 2.76
C GLY A 26 4.43 -7.30 1.47
N PRO A 27 4.98 -6.08 1.48
CA PRO A 27 5.86 -5.60 0.43
C PRO A 27 7.19 -6.35 0.45
N GLY A 28 7.68 -6.74 -0.73
CA GLY A 28 8.96 -7.45 -0.88
C GLY A 28 10.21 -6.56 -0.77
N SER A 29 10.10 -5.30 -0.32
CA SER A 29 11.21 -4.33 -0.20
C SER A 29 12.18 -4.61 0.95
N GLY A 30 11.79 -5.44 1.93
CA GLY A 30 12.55 -5.61 3.16
C GLY A 30 11.88 -4.87 4.33
N PRO A 31 12.64 -4.36 5.31
CA PRO A 31 12.08 -3.62 6.44
C PRO A 31 11.31 -2.39 5.97
N LEU A 32 10.09 -2.25 6.49
CA LEU A 32 9.27 -1.05 6.29
C LEU A 32 9.43 -0.12 7.50
N TYR A 33 9.43 1.17 7.22
CA TYR A 33 9.60 2.23 8.23
C TYR A 33 8.38 3.14 8.33
N ALA A 34 7.61 3.30 7.24
CA ALA A 34 6.35 4.05 7.26
C ALA A 34 5.27 3.41 6.38
N ILE A 35 4.02 3.70 6.72
CA ILE A 35 2.83 3.29 5.97
C ILE A 35 1.81 4.43 5.96
N VAL A 36 1.18 4.68 4.82
CA VAL A 36 0.16 5.72 4.62
C VAL A 36 -1.06 5.12 3.96
N CYS A 37 -2.22 5.30 4.58
CA CYS A 37 -3.51 4.93 4.00
C CYS A 37 -4.17 6.17 3.40
N MET A 38 -4.53 6.07 2.13
CA MET A 38 -5.17 7.14 1.38
C MET A 38 -6.70 7.05 1.48
N PRO A 39 -7.44 8.15 1.28
CA PRO A 39 -8.91 8.13 1.29
C PRO A 39 -9.57 7.22 0.24
N ASN A 40 -8.83 6.85 -0.81
CA ASN A 40 -9.29 5.92 -1.84
C ASN A 40 -8.97 4.44 -1.53
N ASN A 41 -8.55 4.13 -0.30
CA ASN A 41 -8.07 2.83 0.17
C ASN A 41 -6.74 2.35 -0.42
N ASP A 42 -6.04 3.16 -1.21
CA ASP A 42 -4.65 2.85 -1.56
C ASP A 42 -3.78 2.91 -0.29
N ILE A 43 -2.85 1.97 -0.18
CA ILE A 43 -1.88 1.93 0.91
C ILE A 43 -0.49 2.05 0.29
N PHE A 44 0.33 2.95 0.84
CA PHE A 44 1.72 3.09 0.45
C PHE A 44 2.60 2.73 1.64
N ALA A 45 3.69 1.99 1.41
CA ALA A 45 4.67 1.64 2.42
C ALA A 45 6.08 1.97 1.94
N SER A 46 6.90 2.54 2.82
CA SER A 46 8.28 2.94 2.50
C SER A 46 9.31 2.17 3.33
N GLY A 47 10.37 1.72 2.65
CA GLY A 47 11.39 0.81 3.16
C GLY A 47 12.76 0.97 2.49
N GLY A 48 13.05 2.16 1.95
CA GLY A 48 14.08 2.38 0.94
C GLY A 48 13.46 2.53 -0.46
N TYR A 49 12.36 1.82 -0.75
CA TYR A 49 11.49 2.07 -1.90
C TYR A 49 10.06 2.28 -1.45
N VAL A 50 9.20 2.81 -2.32
CA VAL A 50 7.75 2.86 -2.08
C VAL A 50 7.04 1.72 -2.81
N ASP A 51 6.32 0.91 -2.05
CA ASP A 51 5.41 -0.11 -2.54
C ASP A 51 3.97 0.30 -2.25
N LYS A 52 3.06 -0.02 -3.19
CA LYS A 52 1.65 0.33 -3.15
C LYS A 52 0.78 -0.92 -3.14
N SER A 53 -0.24 -0.94 -2.30
CA SER A 53 -1.36 -1.86 -2.36
C SER A 53 -2.65 -1.12 -2.73
N THR A 54 -3.51 -1.78 -3.51
CA THR A 54 -4.86 -1.32 -3.85
C THR A 54 -5.95 -2.28 -3.35
N ASP A 55 -5.56 -3.28 -2.57
CA ASP A 55 -6.40 -4.39 -2.12
C ASP A 55 -6.31 -4.60 -0.60
N GLY A 56 -6.08 -3.52 0.15
CA GLY A 56 -6.08 -3.56 1.61
C GLY A 56 -4.83 -4.20 2.24
N GLY A 57 -3.74 -4.32 1.48
CA GLY A 57 -2.47 -4.87 1.93
C GLY A 57 -2.25 -6.35 1.62
N ASP A 58 -3.15 -6.96 0.84
CA ASP A 58 -3.06 -8.35 0.40
C ASP A 58 -1.94 -8.55 -0.64
N SER A 59 -1.80 -7.60 -1.57
CA SER A 59 -0.70 -7.57 -2.55
C SER A 59 -0.10 -6.18 -2.72
N TRP A 60 1.16 -6.14 -3.17
CA TRP A 60 1.97 -4.93 -3.22
C TRP A 60 2.74 -4.85 -4.54
N VAL A 61 2.85 -3.64 -5.08
CA VAL A 61 3.61 -3.33 -6.30
C VAL A 61 4.52 -2.14 -6.02
N ARG A 62 5.80 -2.25 -6.37
CA ARG A 62 6.73 -1.13 -6.32
C ARG A 62 6.31 -0.04 -7.31
N VAL A 63 6.15 1.19 -6.82
CA VAL A 63 5.69 2.33 -7.64
C VAL A 63 6.74 3.42 -7.81
N ASP A 64 7.78 3.41 -6.99
CA ASP A 64 8.91 4.33 -7.09
C ASP A 64 10.09 3.71 -7.86
N SER A 65 10.85 4.56 -8.57
CA SER A 65 12.06 4.21 -9.32
C SER A 65 13.35 4.80 -8.73
N THR A 66 13.23 5.72 -7.78
CA THR A 66 14.36 6.53 -7.29
C THR A 66 15.03 5.92 -6.06
N GLY A 67 14.29 5.21 -5.22
CA GLY A 67 14.80 4.65 -3.98
C GLY A 67 15.24 5.69 -2.94
N ASP A 68 15.83 5.19 -1.87
CA ASP A 68 16.27 5.93 -0.69
C ASP A 68 15.18 6.72 0.04
N LEU A 69 13.93 6.24 -0.02
CA LEU A 69 12.78 6.82 0.67
C LEU A 69 12.42 6.01 1.92
N TRP A 70 12.54 6.65 3.08
CA TRP A 70 12.46 5.97 4.39
C TRP A 70 11.23 6.37 5.20
N ASP A 71 10.68 7.56 4.95
CA ASP A 71 9.46 8.03 5.60
C ASP A 71 8.46 8.51 4.55
N LEU A 72 7.17 8.49 4.89
CA LEU A 72 6.10 8.82 3.96
C LEU A 72 4.90 9.40 4.71
N VAL A 73 4.40 10.54 4.24
CA VAL A 73 3.16 11.18 4.73
C VAL A 73 2.34 11.73 3.58
N GLN A 74 1.02 11.83 3.78
CA GLN A 74 0.12 12.53 2.85
C GLN A 74 -0.17 13.94 3.36
N ASN A 75 -0.13 14.94 2.47
CA ASN A 75 -0.60 16.28 2.79
C ASN A 75 -2.10 16.47 2.46
N SER A 76 -2.67 17.62 2.83
CA SER A 76 -4.08 17.92 2.58
C SER A 76 -4.46 18.08 1.11
N GLN A 77 -3.48 18.20 0.21
CA GLN A 77 -3.68 18.26 -1.25
C GLN A 77 -3.65 16.87 -1.88
N GLY A 78 -3.42 15.82 -1.09
CA GLY A 78 -3.31 14.45 -1.56
C GLY A 78 -1.94 14.09 -2.13
N GLN A 79 -0.95 14.97 -2.00
CA GLN A 79 0.43 14.68 -2.40
C GLN A 79 1.11 13.83 -1.33
N LEU A 80 2.04 12.99 -1.78
CA LEU A 80 2.91 12.22 -0.91
C LEU A 80 4.23 12.97 -0.72
N ILE A 81 4.66 13.06 0.53
CA ILE A 81 5.90 13.69 0.95
C ILE A 81 6.77 12.60 1.55
N ALA A 82 7.99 12.45 1.06
CA ALA A 82 8.92 11.42 1.50
C ALA A 82 10.21 12.02 2.05
N GLY A 83 10.70 11.41 3.13
CA GLY A 83 12.05 11.65 3.65
C GLY A 83 13.06 10.83 2.85
N ALA A 84 14.01 11.51 2.21
CA ALA A 84 15.05 10.90 1.41
C ALA A 84 16.41 10.94 2.12
N ASN A 85 17.12 9.80 2.16
CA ASN A 85 18.41 9.70 2.84
C ASN A 85 19.46 10.60 2.17
N GLY A 86 19.97 11.60 2.89
CA GLY A 86 20.98 12.53 2.40
C GLY A 86 20.47 13.59 1.40
N GLU A 87 19.21 13.52 0.97
CA GLU A 87 18.65 14.42 -0.06
C GLU A 87 17.50 15.32 0.45
N GLY A 88 17.11 15.17 1.72
CA GLY A 88 16.08 15.99 2.34
C GLY A 88 14.69 15.46 2.06
N VAL A 89 13.83 16.28 1.44
CA VAL A 89 12.42 15.97 1.22
C VAL A 89 12.13 15.91 -0.29
N ARG A 90 11.35 14.91 -0.68
CA ARG A 90 10.80 14.77 -2.04
C ARG A 90 9.27 14.78 -1.99
N ILE A 91 8.63 15.35 -2.99
CA ILE A 91 7.16 15.43 -3.11
C ILE A 91 6.71 14.76 -4.40
N SER A 92 5.68 13.93 -4.32
CA SER A 92 5.00 13.31 -5.45
C SER A 92 3.53 13.69 -5.49
N SER A 93 3.01 13.93 -6.68
CA SER A 93 1.58 14.21 -6.94
C SER A 93 0.92 13.16 -7.84
N ASP A 94 1.66 12.12 -8.22
CA ASP A 94 1.28 11.11 -9.20
C ASP A 94 1.39 9.68 -8.64
N GLY A 95 1.21 9.54 -7.32
CA GLY A 95 1.24 8.24 -6.66
C GLY A 95 2.63 7.61 -6.62
N CYS A 96 3.66 8.43 -6.38
CA CYS A 96 5.07 8.06 -6.30
C CYS A 96 5.72 7.64 -7.63
N ALA A 97 5.04 7.83 -8.76
CA ALA A 97 5.62 7.56 -10.08
C ALA A 97 6.78 8.51 -10.38
N THR A 98 6.66 9.78 -9.97
CA THR A 98 7.74 10.76 -10.03
C THR A 98 7.85 11.57 -8.74
N TRP A 99 9.05 12.11 -8.50
CA TRP A 99 9.39 12.88 -7.32
C TRP A 99 10.02 14.21 -7.70
N THR A 100 9.54 15.29 -7.10
CA THR A 100 10.16 16.61 -7.15
C THR A 100 10.93 16.82 -5.86
N GLN A 101 12.24 17.02 -5.96
CA GLN A 101 13.06 17.40 -4.81
C GLN A 101 12.73 18.84 -4.40
N THR A 102 12.49 19.05 -3.11
CA THR A 102 12.35 20.41 -2.58
C THR A 102 13.73 20.93 -2.20
N SER A 103 14.06 22.15 -2.60
CA SER A 103 15.25 22.84 -2.11
C SER A 103 15.10 23.10 -0.61
N LEU A 104 16.07 22.65 0.19
CA LEU A 104 16.26 23.09 1.57
C LEU A 104 17.36 24.16 1.62
#